data_AF-A0A3A8VZE6-F1
#
_entry.id   AF-A0A3A8VZE6-F1
#
_cell.length_a   1.000
_cell.length_b   1.000
_cell.length_c   1.000
_cell.angle_alpha   90.00
_cell.angle_beta   90.00
_cell.angle_gamma   90.00
#
_symmetry.space_group_name_H-M   'P 1'
#
loop_
_entity.id
_entity.type
_entity.pdbx_description
1 polymer ?
#
loop_
_entity_poly.entity_id
_entity_poly.type
_entity_poly.pdbx_seq_one_letter_code
_entity_poly.pdbx_strand_id
1 'polypeptide(L)' 'MFNFRIITCPDGTDIIDTTLKTPYSSLTPSQMEDYIEMDKKPAYMGRVKEKERKKMEHRRKIGRNLLYRVACGLGLA' A
#
# COMPACT_ATOMS: atom_id res chain seq x y z
N MET A 1 7.95 18.59 -8.02
CA MET A 1 6.58 18.16 -8.37
C MET A 1 6.26 16.94 -7.53
N PHE A 2 5.05 16.82 -7.01
CA PHE A 2 4.65 15.66 -6.21
C PHE A 2 4.31 14.46 -7.11
N ASN A 3 4.64 13.26 -6.63
CA ASN A 3 4.38 11.98 -7.34
C ASN A 3 3.04 11.36 -6.97
N PHE A 4 2.10 12.17 -6.49
CA PHE A 4 0.75 11.78 -6.16
C PHE A 4 -0.16 13.00 -6.33
N ARG A 5 -1.46 12.77 -6.32
CA ARG A 5 -2.50 13.79 -6.33
C ARG A 5 -3.49 13.54 -5.20
N ILE A 6 -3.80 14.59 -4.45
CA ILE A 6 -4.89 14.62 -3.47
C ILE A 6 -6.17 14.98 -4.21
N ILE A 7 -7.18 14.12 -4.12
CA ILE A 7 -8.51 14.31 -4.71
C ILE A 7 -9.51 14.38 -3.56
N THR A 8 -10.04 15.58 -3.32
CA THR A 8 -11.07 15.79 -2.32
C THR A 8 -12.43 15.38 -2.90
N CYS A 9 -13.05 14.38 -2.29
CA CYS A 9 -14.37 13.92 -2.67
C CYS A 9 -15.47 14.81 -2.06
N PRO A 10 -16.71 14.81 -2.62
CA PRO A 10 -17.80 15.64 -2.13
C PRO A 10 -18.26 15.33 -0.70
N ASP A 11 -17.92 14.14 -0.20
CA ASP A 11 -18.17 13.66 1.15
C ASP A 11 -17.14 14.19 2.18
N GLY A 12 -16.12 14.94 1.72
CA GLY A 12 -15.03 15.46 2.54
C GLY A 12 -13.89 14.46 2.75
N THR A 13 -13.90 13.31 2.08
CA THR A 13 -12.80 12.34 2.13
C THR A 13 -11.72 12.71 1.12
N ASP A 14 -10.45 12.66 1.53
CA ASP A 14 -9.31 12.88 0.63
C ASP A 14 -8.72 11.54 0.15
N ILE A 15 -8.74 11.36 -1.17
CA ILE A 15 -8.12 10.21 -1.82
C ILE A 15 -6.74 10.61 -2.33
N ILE A 16 -5.71 9.88 -1.87
CA ILE A 16 -4.33 10.03 -2.36
C ILE A 16 -4.12 9.06 -3.52
N ASP A 17 -4.07 9.59 -4.73
CA ASP A 17 -3.77 8.83 -5.95
C ASP A 17 -2.28 8.92 -6.29
N THR A 18 -1.55 7.80 -6.19
CA THR A 18 -0.11 7.73 -6.47
C THR A 18 0.21 7.47 -7.95
N THR A 19 -0.80 7.33 -8.82
CA THR A 19 -0.62 7.13 -10.26
C THR A 19 -0.47 8.46 -11.00
N LEU A 20 -0.97 9.55 -10.39
CA LEU A 20 -0.94 10.90 -10.93
C LEU A 20 0.21 11.72 -10.32
N LYS A 21 0.61 12.76 -11.02
CA LYS A 21 1.63 13.71 -10.55
C LYS A 21 1.04 15.12 -10.50
N THR A 22 1.46 15.90 -9.50
CA THR A 22 0.96 17.27 -9.30
C THR A 22 2.11 18.28 -9.36
N PRO A 23 2.16 19.14 -10.40
CA PRO A 23 3.16 20.19 -10.50
C PRO A 23 2.98 21.24 -9.40
N TYR A 24 4.09 21.83 -8.93
CA TYR A 24 4.02 22.86 -7.89
C TYR A 24 3.30 24.12 -8.35
N SER A 25 3.40 24.44 -9.65
CA SER A 25 2.75 25.60 -10.25
C SER A 25 1.21 25.50 -10.31
N SER A 26 0.64 24.29 -10.13
CA SER A 26 -0.81 24.11 -10.10
C SER A 26 -1.41 24.17 -8.69
N LEU A 27 -0.59 24.38 -7.66
CA LEU A 27 -1.01 24.39 -6.26
C LEU A 27 -1.10 25.83 -5.73
N THR A 28 -2.14 26.10 -4.94
CA THR A 28 -2.16 27.29 -4.09
C THR A 28 -1.22 27.09 -2.90
N PRO A 29 -0.76 28.17 -2.23
CA PRO A 29 0.08 28.04 -1.04
C PRO A 29 -0.54 27.18 0.07
N SER A 30 -1.86 27.29 0.28
CA SER A 30 -2.58 26.44 1.25
C SER A 30 -2.54 24.96 0.87
N GLN A 31 -2.82 24.62 -0.40
CA GLN A 31 -2.74 23.25 -0.88
C GLN A 31 -1.31 22.69 -0.82
N MET A 32 -0.30 23.55 -0.97
CA MET A 32 1.10 23.13 -0.88
C MET A 32 1.41 22.55 0.51
N GLU A 33 0.88 23.13 1.57
CA GLU A 33 1.06 22.62 2.94
C GLU A 33 0.50 21.20 3.08
N ASP A 34 -0.72 20.97 2.59
CA ASP A 34 -1.35 19.65 2.59
C ASP A 34 -0.48 18.62 1.84
N TYR A 35 0.01 18.98 0.66
CA TYR A 35 0.87 18.08 -0.11
C TYR A 35 2.22 17.81 0.57
N ILE A 36 2.82 18.80 1.24
CA ILE A 36 4.06 18.62 2.01
C ILE A 36 3.83 17.64 3.17
N GLU A 37 2.71 17.77 3.89
CA GLU A 37 2.37 16.87 4.99
C GLU A 37 2.15 15.43 4.50
N MET A 38 1.49 15.29 3.35
CA MET A 38 1.13 13.98 2.78
C MET A 38 2.29 13.29 2.05
N ASP A 39 3.38 13.99 1.69
CA ASP A 39 4.47 13.47 0.86
C ASP A 39 5.10 12.15 1.37
N LYS A 40 5.15 11.97 2.70
CA LYS A 40 5.73 10.78 3.32
C LYS A 40 4.77 9.59 3.41
N LYS A 41 3.46 9.81 3.31
CA LYS A 41 2.43 8.78 3.54
C LYS A 41 2.41 7.70 2.44
N PRO A 42 2.53 8.01 1.13
CA PRO A 42 2.61 7.00 0.07
C PRO A 42 3.74 6.00 0.26
N ALA A 43 4.94 6.48 0.60
CA ALA A 43 6.10 5.62 0.82
C ALA A 43 5.90 4.69 2.02
N TYR A 44 5.28 5.20 3.09
CA TYR A 44 4.93 4.38 4.26
C TYR A 44 3.90 3.29 3.90
N MET A 45 2.81 3.65 3.22
CA MET A 45 1.79 2.68 2.79
C MET A 45 2.35 1.60 1.87
N GLY A 46 3.24 1.96 0.94
CA GLY A 46 3.93 0.99 0.09
C GLY A 46 4.72 -0.04 0.90
N ARG A 47 5.47 0.41 1.93
CA ARG A 47 6.22 -0.47 2.83
C ARG A 47 5.31 -1.38 3.66
N VAL A 48 4.15 -0.90 4.09
CA VAL A 48 3.16 -1.69 4.83
C VAL A 48 2.56 -2.77 3.95
N LYS A 49 2.06 -2.41 2.75
CA LYS A 49 1.50 -3.36 1.78
C LYS A 49 2.50 -4.47 1.43
N GLU A 50 3.77 -4.12 1.24
CA GLU A 50 4.81 -5.11 0.95
C GLU A 50 5.07 -6.07 2.11
N LYS A 51 5.05 -5.58 3.35
CA LYS A 51 5.16 -6.42 4.54
C LYS A 51 3.97 -7.38 4.65
N GLU A 52 2.76 -6.92 4.36
CA GLU A 52 1.56 -7.76 4.36
C GLU A 52 1.61 -8.85 3.30
N ARG A 53 2.03 -8.50 2.07
CA ARG A 53 2.23 -9.46 0.98
C ARG A 53 3.22 -10.56 1.39
N LYS A 54 4.38 -10.18 1.93
CA LYS A 54 5.39 -11.13 2.43
C LYS A 54 4.86 -12.01 3.55
N LYS A 55 4.10 -11.46 4.51
CA LYS A 55 3.46 -12.24 5.58
C LYS A 55 2.45 -13.24 5.03
N MET A 56 1.65 -12.85 4.04
CA MET A 56 0.67 -13.72 3.40
C MET A 56 1.34 -14.88 2.65
N GLU A 57 2.38 -14.58 1.87
CA GLU A 57 3.18 -15.61 1.18
C GLU A 57 3.85 -16.56 2.17
N HIS A 58 4.40 -16.04 3.26
CA HIS A 58 5.02 -16.84 4.30
C HIS A 58 4.00 -17.78 4.96
N ARG A 59 2.80 -17.29 5.33
CA ARG A 59 1.72 -18.13 5.86
C ARG A 59 1.28 -19.20 4.86
N ARG A 60 1.17 -18.86 3.58
CA ARG A 60 0.84 -19.85 2.52
C ARG A 60 1.90 -20.95 2.42
N LYS A 61 3.19 -20.60 2.49
CA LYS A 61 4.29 -21.58 2.48
C LYS A 61 4.25 -22.49 3.71
N ILE A 62 4.06 -21.93 4.90
CA ILE A 62 3.91 -22.73 6.14
C ILE A 62 2.69 -23.66 6.04
N GLY A 63 1.55 -23.14 5.58
CA GLY A 63 0.34 -23.94 5.39
C GLY A 63 0.57 -25.10 4.42
N ARG A 64 1.20 -24.87 3.26
CA ARG A 64 1.57 -25.94 2.31
C ARG A 64 2.52 -26.95 2.93
N ASN A 65 3.54 -26.50 3.67
CA ASN A 65 4.47 -27.42 4.34
C ASN A 65 3.77 -28.26 5.41
N LEU A 66 2.82 -27.69 6.15
CA LEU A 66 2.03 -28.42 7.13
C LEU A 66 1.14 -29.46 6.46
N LEU A 67 0.41 -29.08 5.41
CA LEU A 67 -0.44 -29.99 4.63
C LEU A 67 0.38 -31.13 4.03
N TYR A 68 1.56 -30.84 3.48
CA TYR A 68 2.48 -31.84 2.96
C TYR A 68 2.94 -32.82 4.05
N ARG A 69 3.32 -32.33 5.24
CA ARG A 69 3.71 -33.20 6.36
C ARG A 69 2.56 -34.11 6.81
N VAL A 70 1.33 -33.60 6.84
CA VAL A 70 0.14 -34.39 7.19
C VAL A 70 -0.13 -35.44 6.11
N ALA A 71 -0.07 -35.08 4.83
CA ALA A 71 -0.24 -36.03 3.73
C ALA A 71 0.79 -37.17 3.78
N CYS A 72 2.08 -36.86 4.02
CA CYS A 72 3.11 -37.88 4.20
C CYS A 72 2.85 -38.78 5.42
N GLY A 73 2.41 -38.22 6.55
CA GLY A 73 2.10 -38.99 7.76
C GLY A 73 0.88 -39.91 7.62
N LEU A 74 -0.07 -39.55 6.75
CA LEU A 74 -1.26 -40.36 6.45
C LEU A 74 -1.07 -41.29 5.24
N GLY A 75 0.10 -41.30 4.61
CA GLY A 75 0.37 -42.11 3.40
C GLY A 75 -0.38 -41.66 2.14
N LEU A 76 -0.87 -40.41 2.13
CA LEU A 76 -1.62 -39.80 1.00
C LEU A 76 -0.73 -38.93 0.09
N ALA A 77 0.60 -38.99 0.27
CA ALA A 77 1.59 -38.22 -0.48
C ALA A 77 2.12 -38.97 -1.70
#